data_AF-K1SW60-F1
#
_entry.id   AF-K1SW60-F1
#
_cell.length_a   1.000
_cell.length_b   1.000
_cell.length_c   1.000
_cell.angle_alpha   90.00
_cell.angle_beta   90.00
_cell.angle_gamma   90.00
#
_symmetry.space_group_name_H-M   'P 1'
#
loop_
_entity.id
_entity.type
_entity.pdbx_description
1 polymer ?
#
loop_
_entity_poly.entity_id
_entity_poly.type
_entity_poly.pdbx_seq_one_letter_code
_entity_poly.pdbx_strand_id
1 'polypeptide(L)' 'METHPITARSFEDDYHIDGDEYGRAYKDHLSGYREWSELGHADEWLIFPENIS' A
#
# COMPACT_ATOMS: atom_id res chain seq x y z
N MET A 1 -1.97 -10.20 12.33
CA MET A 1 -1.96 -9.45 11.05
C MET A 1 -1.26 -10.35 10.07
N GLU A 2 -1.95 -10.73 9.00
CA GLU A 2 -1.36 -11.53 7.92
C GLU A 2 -0.10 -10.81 7.39
N THR A 3 1.04 -11.48 7.44
CA THR A 3 2.36 -10.93 7.04
C THR A 3 2.77 -11.34 5.63
N HIS A 4 1.94 -12.14 4.95
CA HIS A 4 2.18 -12.55 3.58
C HIS A 4 1.65 -11.49 2.61
N PRO A 5 2.46 -11.04 1.64
CA PRO A 5 2.01 -10.08 0.65
C PRO A 5 0.92 -10.72 -0.22
N ILE A 6 -0.30 -10.25 -0.07
CA ILE A 6 -1.45 -10.60 -0.90
C ILE A 6 -1.80 -9.44 -1.81
N THR A 7 -2.19 -9.75 -3.04
CA THR A 7 -2.51 -8.72 -4.04
C THR A 7 -3.97 -8.29 -3.91
N ALA A 8 -4.31 -7.07 -4.33
CA ALA A 8 -5.70 -6.63 -4.37
C ALA A 8 -6.61 -7.62 -5.16
N ARG A 9 -6.06 -8.28 -6.18
CA ARG A 9 -6.76 -9.30 -6.97
C ARG A 9 -7.10 -10.58 -6.22
N SER A 10 -6.37 -10.92 -5.15
CA SER A 10 -6.72 -12.12 -4.37
C SER A 10 -8.03 -11.98 -3.60
N PHE A 11 -8.62 -10.78 -3.56
CA PHE A 11 -9.91 -10.52 -2.94
C PHE A 11 -11.09 -10.61 -3.93
N GLU A 12 -10.83 -10.71 -5.25
CA GLU A 12 -11.89 -10.65 -6.27
C GLU A 12 -12.92 -11.77 -6.11
N ASP A 13 -12.45 -13.01 -5.96
CA ASP A 13 -13.31 -14.18 -5.87
C ASP A 13 -14.07 -14.26 -4.54
N ASP A 14 -13.39 -13.95 -3.43
CA ASP A 14 -13.96 -14.04 -2.06
C ASP A 14 -14.95 -12.92 -1.75
N TYR A 15 -14.72 -11.72 -2.30
CA TYR A 15 -15.51 -10.53 -1.99
C TYR A 15 -16.37 -10.04 -3.16
N HIS A 16 -16.28 -10.69 -4.33
CA HIS A 16 -16.99 -10.32 -5.55
C HIS A 16 -16.77 -8.85 -5.94
N ILE A 17 -15.53 -8.39 -5.84
CA ILE A 17 -15.10 -7.03 -6.18
C ILE A 17 -14.17 -7.03 -7.39
N ASP A 18 -13.99 -5.87 -8.04
CA ASP A 18 -12.89 -5.66 -8.97
C ASP A 18 -11.62 -5.32 -8.18
N GLY A 19 -10.62 -6.20 -8.24
CA GLY A 19 -9.39 -6.10 -7.48
C GLY A 19 -8.46 -5.01 -8.03
N ASP A 20 -8.53 -4.71 -9.33
CA ASP A 20 -7.79 -3.62 -9.93
C ASP A 20 -8.37 -2.26 -9.50
N GLU A 21 -9.69 -2.13 -9.47
CA GLU A 21 -10.37 -0.95 -8.94
C GLU A 21 -10.11 -0.80 -7.43
N TYR A 22 -10.22 -1.89 -6.67
CA TYR A 22 -9.93 -1.91 -5.24
C TYR A 22 -8.49 -1.49 -4.95
N GLY A 23 -7.51 -1.99 -5.69
CA GLY A 23 -6.11 -1.60 -5.53
C GLY A 23 -5.88 -0.10 -5.76
N ARG A 24 -6.54 0.48 -6.77
CA ARG A 24 -6.50 1.93 -7.03
C ARG A 24 -7.13 2.73 -5.91
N ALA A 25 -8.35 2.36 -5.50
CA ALA A 25 -9.06 3.01 -4.41
C ALA A 25 -8.28 2.91 -3.08
N TYR A 26 -7.63 1.78 -2.83
CA TYR A 26 -6.79 1.61 -1.66
C TYR A 26 -5.60 2.56 -1.66
N LYS A 27 -4.87 2.63 -2.77
CA LYS A 27 -3.72 3.54 -2.92
C LYS A 27 -4.13 5.01 -2.78
N ASP A 28 -5.26 5.39 -3.38
CA ASP A 28 -5.61 6.80 -3.55
C ASP A 28 -6.55 7.36 -2.48
N HIS A 29 -7.25 6.50 -1.73
CA HIS A 29 -8.23 6.94 -0.73
C HIS A 29 -8.16 6.13 0.58
N LEU A 30 -8.15 4.80 0.52
CA LEU A 30 -8.38 4.01 1.75
C LEU A 30 -7.14 3.84 2.62
N SER A 31 -5.94 3.85 2.04
CA SER A 31 -4.69 3.66 2.79
C SER A 31 -4.30 4.88 3.64
N GLY A 32 -4.93 6.03 3.43
CA GLY A 32 -4.54 7.29 4.06
C GLY A 32 -3.18 7.84 3.60
N TYR A 33 -2.52 7.17 2.63
CA TYR A 33 -1.18 7.55 2.17
C TYR A 33 -1.11 9.00 1.71
N ARG A 34 -2.13 9.49 0.97
CA ARG A 34 -2.18 10.86 0.46
C ARG A 34 -2.45 11.92 1.53
N GLU A 35 -3.01 11.52 2.66
CA GLU A 35 -3.37 12.40 3.79
C GLU A 35 -2.34 12.34 4.92
N TRP A 36 -1.34 11.48 4.78
CA TRP A 36 -0.31 11.31 5.77
C TRP A 36 0.53 12.59 5.92
N SER A 37 0.57 13.16 7.14
CA SER A 37 1.24 14.44 7.44
C SER A 37 2.73 14.42 7.06
N GLU A 38 3.39 13.28 7.24
CA GLU A 38 4.82 13.10 6.96
C GLU A 38 5.09 12.61 5.53
N LEU A 39 4.07 12.62 4.64
CA LEU A 39 4.24 12.18 3.25
C LEU A 39 5.38 12.94 2.54
N GLY A 40 5.55 14.22 2.83
CA GLY A 40 6.62 15.06 2.29
C GLY A 40 8.01 14.75 2.84
N HIS A 41 8.09 14.00 3.95
CA HIS A 41 9.35 13.48 4.51
C HIS A 41 9.59 12.02 4.11
N ALA A 42 8.64 11.37 3.42
CA ALA A 42 8.74 9.94 3.13
C ALA A 42 9.93 9.58 2.21
N ASP A 43 10.35 10.51 1.35
CA ASP A 43 11.53 10.39 0.48
C ASP A 43 12.86 10.61 1.23
N GLU A 44 12.84 11.36 2.33
CA GLU A 44 14.01 11.59 3.20
C GLU A 44 14.37 10.35 4.03
N TRP A 45 13.40 9.46 4.27
CA TRP A 45 13.54 8.25 5.10
C TRP A 45 13.67 6.96 4.28
N LEU A 46 14.17 7.08 3.06
CA LEU A 46 14.48 5.92 2.23
C LEU A 46 15.65 5.14 2.82
N ILE A 47 15.34 3.97 3.40
CA ILE A 47 16.36 3.03 3.85
C ILE A 47 16.80 2.21 2.64
N PHE A 48 17.99 2.55 2.14
CA PHE A 48 18.69 1.75 1.15
C PHE A 48 19.46 0.63 1.84
N PRO A 49 19.61 -0.56 1.23
CA PRO A 49 20.43 -1.65 1.77
C PRO A 49 21.83 -1.19 2.19
N GLU A 50 22.39 -0.22 1.48
CA GLU A 50 23.70 0.39 1.74
C GLU A 50 23.73 1.21 3.05
N ASN A 51 22.58 1.63 3.58
CA ASN A 51 22.44 2.44 4.80
C ASN A 51 22.28 1.58 6.08
N ILE A 52 22.10 0.25 5.95
CA ILE A 52 21.87 -0.69 7.06
C ILE A 52 23.14 -1.53 7.31
N SER A 53 24.27 -0.86 7.54
CA SER A 53 25.55 -1.50 7.91
C SER A 53 25.58 -1.85 9.39
#